data_AF-A0A8J3ZS84-F1
#
_entry.id   AF-A0A8J3ZS84-F1
#
_cell.length_a   1.000
_cell.length_b   1.000
_cell.length_c   1.000
_cell.angle_alpha   90.00
_cell.angle_beta   90.00
_cell.angle_gamma   90.00
#
_symmetry.space_group_name_H-M   'P 1'
#
loop_
_entity.id
_entity.type
_entity.pdbx_description
1 polymer ?
#
loop_
_entity_poly.entity_id
_entity_poly.type
_entity_poly.pdbx_seq_one_letter_code
_entity_poly.pdbx_strand_id
1 'polypeptide(L)'
;MITPWHKRPGLLTIGQHDRRYALSSGQRNRYSFEMTDDTLGPGTAIAVDGVEGAEGTRDRILAEAIEMFTRHGYHRTTLRLLADRLGITKAAILYHFPAKDRIIVALMDPFVVAIEEAIEHAAAIPFPDSRRVLLDGILDAYLANQQLLLMARTDASIFTHEETYQRFMRMPGRVIEIMVGPDAPLEDKVWAVQLMGTLGDSVLFFGDAPKAELREAILQGTLRLLVDGPPSHTPEGPRIDITWQDPRLTTSYEPTGPPHTGGVERLGSGRRVGRPRALSGERIERAKEMYASGAHNVDAIAAELGVSRATVYRYLN
;
A
#
# COMPACT_ATOMS: atom_id res chain seq x y z
N MET A 1 5.26 11.77 42.37
CA MET A 1 4.08 12.48 42.89
C MET A 1 3.32 13.02 41.69
N ILE A 2 2.19 12.39 41.38
CA ILE A 2 1.33 12.70 40.24
C ILE A 2 0.20 13.55 40.78
N THR A 3 0.05 14.79 40.32
CA THR A 3 -1.03 15.68 40.73
C THR A 3 -2.33 15.31 39.99
N PRO A 4 -3.50 15.23 40.65
CA PRO A 4 -4.73 14.78 40.01
C PRO A 4 -5.41 15.92 39.22
N TRP A 5 -5.90 15.59 38.02
CA TRP A 5 -6.76 16.45 37.23
C TRP A 5 -8.15 16.55 37.89
N HIS A 6 -8.42 17.69 38.54
CA HIS A 6 -9.76 18.00 39.06
C HIS A 6 -10.69 18.50 37.95
N LYS A 7 -11.89 17.91 37.94
CA LYS A 7 -13.10 18.29 37.20
C LYS A 7 -13.33 19.82 37.19
N ARG A 8 -13.65 20.37 36.03
CA ARG A 8 -14.44 21.62 35.92
C ARG A 8 -15.78 21.33 35.23
N PRO A 9 -16.93 21.71 35.83
CA PRO A 9 -18.23 21.63 35.19
C PRO A 9 -18.49 22.89 34.37
N GLY A 10 -18.99 22.72 33.14
CA GLY A 10 -19.36 23.81 32.25
C GLY A 10 -20.18 23.27 31.08
N LEU A 11 -21.47 23.06 31.33
CA LEU A 11 -22.48 22.79 30.31
C LEU A 11 -22.55 23.98 29.34
N LEU A 12 -22.23 23.75 28.07
CA LEU A 12 -22.68 24.62 26.98
C LEU A 12 -23.76 23.87 26.21
N THR A 13 -24.97 24.40 26.34
CA THR A 13 -26.18 24.00 25.62
C THR A 13 -25.93 24.07 24.12
N ILE A 14 -25.97 22.93 23.44
CA ILE A 14 -25.93 22.87 21.97
C ILE A 14 -27.27 23.39 21.46
N GLY A 15 -27.25 24.62 20.95
CA GLY A 15 -28.37 25.22 20.24
C GLY A 15 -28.60 24.48 18.92
N GLN A 16 -29.82 23.96 18.76
CA GLN A 16 -30.33 23.44 17.50
C GLN A 16 -30.31 24.56 16.45
N HIS A 17 -29.52 24.40 15.40
CA HIS A 17 -29.86 24.94 14.09
C HIS A 17 -29.55 23.93 12.98
N ASP A 18 -30.64 23.35 12.53
CA ASP A 18 -30.85 22.56 11.33
C ASP A 18 -30.37 23.29 10.06
N ARG A 19 -29.59 22.60 9.22
CA ARG A 19 -29.66 22.66 7.75
C ARG A 19 -28.84 21.55 7.08
N ARG A 20 -29.55 20.48 6.72
CA ARG A 20 -29.51 19.72 5.45
C ARG A 20 -28.15 19.61 4.72
N TYR A 21 -27.50 18.46 4.87
CA TYR A 21 -26.84 17.76 3.77
C TYR A 21 -27.54 16.41 3.60
N ALA A 22 -28.40 16.32 2.58
CA ALA A 22 -29.00 15.06 2.17
C ALA A 22 -27.89 14.21 1.51
N LEU A 23 -27.47 13.16 2.21
CA LEU A 23 -26.62 12.11 1.66
C LEU A 23 -27.44 11.37 0.58
N SER A 24 -27.05 11.51 -0.68
CA SER A 24 -27.51 10.65 -1.77
C SER A 24 -26.91 9.27 -1.58
N SER A 25 -27.58 8.46 -0.76
CA SER A 25 -27.41 7.01 -0.75
C SER A 25 -27.92 6.43 -2.07
N GLY A 26 -27.06 5.79 -2.85
CA GLY A 26 -27.49 4.86 -3.88
C GLY A 26 -26.83 5.04 -5.23
N GLN A 27 -25.63 4.49 -5.39
CA GLN A 27 -25.21 3.97 -6.69
C GLN A 27 -24.44 2.68 -6.49
N ARG A 28 -25.21 1.60 -6.29
CA ARG A 28 -24.77 0.24 -6.64
C ARG A 28 -24.71 0.21 -8.17
N ASN A 29 -23.52 0.18 -8.74
CA ASN A 29 -23.36 -0.15 -10.15
C ASN A 29 -23.77 -1.62 -10.35
N ARG A 30 -25.05 -1.81 -10.71
CA ARG A 30 -25.58 -3.06 -11.26
C ARG A 30 -25.87 -2.78 -12.72
N TYR A 31 -24.92 -3.10 -13.59
CA TYR A 31 -25.13 -3.05 -15.03
C TYR A 31 -26.14 -4.15 -15.40
N SER A 32 -27.33 -3.75 -15.83
CA SER A 32 -28.28 -4.61 -16.53
C SER A 32 -28.61 -3.93 -17.85
N PHE A 33 -28.06 -4.47 -18.93
CA PHE A 33 -28.44 -4.11 -20.29
C PHE A 33 -29.41 -5.18 -20.78
N GLU A 34 -30.70 -4.88 -20.81
CA GLU A 34 -31.68 -5.67 -21.54
C GLU A 34 -31.65 -5.22 -23.01
N MET A 35 -31.23 -6.12 -23.90
CA MET A 35 -31.42 -5.96 -25.34
C MET A 35 -32.36 -7.07 -25.79
N THR A 36 -33.64 -6.72 -25.95
CA THR A 36 -34.57 -7.53 -26.74
C THR A 36 -34.40 -7.10 -28.20
N ASP A 37 -33.75 -7.93 -29.01
CA ASP A 37 -33.99 -7.94 -30.45
C ASP A 37 -34.35 -9.37 -30.88
N ASP A 38 -35.55 -9.48 -31.44
CA ASP A 38 -36.33 -10.68 -31.70
C ASP A 38 -36.21 -11.07 -33.18
N THR A 39 -34.99 -11.02 -33.72
CA THR A 39 -34.73 -11.32 -35.13
C THR A 39 -33.43 -12.09 -35.32
N LEU A 40 -33.43 -13.41 -35.07
CA LEU A 40 -32.58 -14.40 -35.77
C LEU A 40 -33.04 -15.83 -35.42
N GLY A 41 -33.57 -16.55 -36.42
CA GLY A 41 -34.01 -17.95 -36.33
C GLY A 41 -32.86 -18.97 -36.29
N PRO A 42 -33.15 -20.29 -36.17
CA PRO A 42 -32.17 -21.28 -35.74
C PRO A 42 -31.32 -21.80 -36.92
N GLY A 43 -29.99 -21.76 -36.79
CA GLY A 43 -29.07 -22.36 -37.75
C GLY A 43 -27.58 -22.08 -37.50
N THR A 44 -26.97 -22.87 -36.62
CA THR A 44 -25.54 -23.25 -36.50
C THR A 44 -24.40 -22.21 -36.74
N ALA A 45 -23.73 -21.90 -35.62
CA ALA A 45 -22.30 -21.62 -35.37
C ALA A 45 -21.63 -20.35 -35.94
N ILE A 46 -21.11 -19.48 -35.04
CA ILE A 46 -19.66 -19.30 -34.74
C ILE A 46 -19.54 -18.85 -33.27
N ALA A 47 -18.74 -19.57 -32.47
CA ALA A 47 -18.33 -19.13 -31.14
C ALA A 47 -17.38 -17.92 -31.29
N VAL A 48 -17.79 -16.76 -30.76
CA VAL A 48 -16.90 -15.61 -30.59
C VAL A 48 -16.59 -15.51 -29.10
N ASP A 49 -15.59 -16.30 -28.68
CA ASP A 49 -14.94 -16.16 -27.38
C ASP A 49 -14.03 -14.92 -27.42
N GLY A 50 -14.17 -14.06 -26.41
CA GLY A 50 -13.47 -12.78 -26.29
C GLY A 50 -14.44 -11.65 -26.57
N VAL A 51 -15.04 -11.03 -25.56
CA VAL A 51 -14.43 -9.89 -24.86
C VAL A 51 -14.87 -9.81 -23.38
N GLU A 52 -15.70 -10.72 -22.85
CA GLU A 52 -16.18 -10.67 -21.45
C GLU A 52 -15.25 -11.31 -20.39
N GLY A 53 -14.14 -11.94 -20.79
CA GLY A 53 -13.31 -12.75 -19.87
C GLY A 53 -12.07 -12.07 -19.26
N ALA A 54 -11.57 -10.97 -19.86
CA ALA A 54 -10.25 -10.42 -19.52
C ALA A 54 -10.25 -9.51 -18.29
N GLU A 55 -11.22 -8.59 -18.18
CA GLU A 55 -11.40 -7.76 -16.97
C GLU A 55 -11.82 -8.63 -15.78
N GLY A 56 -12.75 -9.56 -16.00
CA GLY A 56 -13.20 -10.48 -14.94
C GLY A 56 -12.09 -11.38 -14.40
N THR A 57 -11.16 -11.86 -15.24
CA THR A 57 -10.03 -12.68 -14.76
C THR A 57 -9.02 -11.85 -13.98
N ARG A 58 -8.72 -10.64 -14.42
CA ARG A 58 -7.82 -9.72 -13.71
C ARG A 58 -8.35 -9.41 -12.31
N ASP A 59 -9.63 -9.09 -12.18
CA ASP A 59 -10.24 -8.75 -10.89
C ASP A 59 -10.33 -9.96 -9.97
N ARG A 60 -10.63 -11.15 -10.51
CA ARG A 60 -10.55 -12.40 -9.76
C ARG A 60 -9.16 -12.67 -9.21
N ILE A 61 -8.11 -12.39 -10.00
CA ILE A 61 -6.72 -12.51 -9.54
C ILE A 61 -6.45 -11.55 -8.37
N LEU A 62 -6.89 -10.29 -8.47
CA LEU A 62 -6.70 -9.30 -7.40
C LEU A 62 -7.45 -9.69 -6.12
N ALA A 63 -8.71 -10.12 -6.25
CA ALA A 63 -9.54 -10.55 -5.12
C ALA A 63 -8.97 -11.78 -4.40
N GLU A 64 -8.43 -12.76 -5.14
CA GLU A 64 -7.78 -13.90 -4.51
C GLU A 64 -6.42 -13.51 -3.91
N ALA A 65 -5.66 -12.65 -4.59
CA ALA A 65 -4.36 -12.21 -4.11
C ALA A 65 -4.46 -11.45 -2.79
N ILE A 66 -5.42 -10.53 -2.64
CA ILE A 66 -5.59 -9.77 -1.38
C ILE A 66 -5.94 -10.71 -0.22
N GLU A 67 -6.80 -11.72 -0.42
CA GLU A 67 -7.12 -12.72 0.61
C GLU A 67 -5.86 -13.52 0.99
N MET A 68 -5.14 -14.04 0.01
CA MET A 68 -3.95 -14.85 0.22
C MET A 68 -2.82 -14.07 0.87
N PHE A 69 -2.57 -12.83 0.45
CA PHE A 69 -1.56 -11.98 1.04
C PHE A 69 -1.92 -11.60 2.48
N THR A 70 -3.20 -11.35 2.78
CA THR A 70 -3.66 -11.10 4.15
C THR A 70 -3.43 -12.32 5.06
N ARG A 71 -3.79 -13.52 4.58
CA ARG A 71 -3.74 -14.76 5.40
C ARG A 71 -2.34 -15.35 5.52
N HIS A 72 -1.59 -15.35 4.43
CA HIS A 72 -0.30 -16.05 4.34
C HIS A 72 0.89 -15.09 4.28
N GLY A 73 0.69 -13.79 4.11
CA GLY A 73 1.76 -12.84 3.86
C GLY A 73 2.20 -12.84 2.39
N TYR A 74 2.70 -11.69 1.93
CA TYR A 74 3.09 -11.48 0.53
C TYR A 74 4.22 -12.42 0.10
N HIS A 75 5.29 -12.54 0.90
CA HIS A 75 6.46 -13.34 0.53
C HIS A 75 6.18 -14.85 0.43
N ARG A 76 5.29 -15.39 1.27
CA ARG A 76 4.96 -16.83 1.29
C ARG A 76 3.97 -17.23 0.19
N THR A 77 3.25 -16.27 -0.38
CA THR A 77 2.34 -16.53 -1.49
C THR A 77 3.09 -16.55 -2.83
N THR A 78 2.96 -17.67 -3.56
CA THR A 78 3.55 -17.85 -4.88
C THR A 78 2.49 -17.72 -5.97
N LEU A 79 2.88 -17.29 -7.18
CA LEU A 79 1.98 -17.25 -8.34
C LEU A 79 1.41 -18.63 -8.69
N ARG A 80 2.12 -19.71 -8.33
CA ARG A 80 1.61 -21.08 -8.51
C ARG A 80 0.45 -21.35 -7.56
N LEU A 81 0.61 -21.06 -6.27
CA LEU A 81 -0.44 -21.26 -5.28
C LEU A 81 -1.69 -20.43 -5.61
N LEU A 82 -1.50 -19.20 -6.10
CA LEU A 82 -2.57 -18.33 -6.58
C LEU A 82 -3.29 -18.94 -7.79
N ALA A 83 -2.54 -19.48 -8.77
CA ALA A 83 -3.09 -20.17 -9.93
C ALA A 83 -3.90 -21.41 -9.55
N ASP A 84 -3.36 -22.23 -8.63
CA ASP A 84 -3.99 -23.45 -8.13
C ASP A 84 -5.34 -23.13 -7.45
N ARG A 85 -5.42 -22.03 -6.67
CA ARG A 85 -6.67 -21.60 -6.01
C ARG A 85 -7.71 -21.02 -6.98
N LEU A 86 -7.25 -20.32 -8.01
CA LEU A 86 -8.13 -19.72 -9.03
C LEU A 86 -8.60 -20.73 -10.08
N GLY A 87 -8.01 -21.93 -10.13
CA GLY A 87 -8.29 -22.93 -11.16
C GLY A 87 -7.78 -22.51 -12.55
N ILE A 88 -6.73 -21.68 -12.61
CA ILE A 88 -6.12 -21.20 -13.86
C ILE A 88 -4.64 -21.56 -13.92
N THR A 89 -4.00 -21.33 -15.07
CA THR A 89 -2.56 -21.58 -15.20
C THR A 89 -1.75 -20.40 -14.65
N LYS A 90 -0.52 -20.67 -14.19
CA LYS A 90 0.45 -19.59 -13.87
C LYS A 90 0.69 -18.67 -15.08
N ALA A 91 0.67 -19.22 -16.30
CA ALA A 91 0.81 -18.44 -17.53
C ALA A 91 -0.35 -17.45 -17.72
N ALA A 92 -1.59 -17.84 -17.39
CA ALA A 92 -2.75 -16.95 -17.42
C ALA A 92 -2.59 -15.79 -16.41
N ILE A 93 -2.05 -16.04 -15.22
CA ILE A 93 -1.74 -14.96 -14.27
C ILE A 93 -0.66 -14.04 -14.84
N LEU A 94 0.43 -14.60 -15.38
CA LEU A 94 1.54 -13.83 -15.95
C LEU A 94 1.14 -12.99 -17.16
N TYR A 95 0.09 -13.39 -17.88
CA TYR A 95 -0.50 -12.59 -18.96
C TYR A 95 -1.09 -11.27 -18.44
N HIS A 96 -1.76 -11.29 -17.27
CA HIS A 96 -2.32 -10.08 -16.66
C HIS A 96 -1.31 -9.32 -15.80
N PHE A 97 -0.43 -10.04 -15.10
CA PHE A 97 0.54 -9.50 -14.17
C PHE A 97 1.91 -10.12 -14.44
N PRO A 98 2.79 -9.44 -15.20
CA PRO A 98 4.08 -9.98 -15.62
C PRO A 98 4.98 -10.44 -14.47
N ALA A 99 4.76 -9.91 -13.27
CA ALA A 99 5.44 -10.30 -12.05
C ALA A 99 4.53 -10.12 -10.81
N LYS A 100 4.90 -10.74 -9.68
CA LYS A 100 4.08 -10.78 -8.46
C LYS A 100 3.94 -9.39 -7.80
N ASP A 101 4.98 -8.59 -7.86
CA ASP A 101 5.00 -7.18 -7.44
C ASP A 101 3.96 -6.35 -8.19
N ARG A 102 3.72 -6.63 -9.47
CA ARG A 102 2.68 -5.94 -10.26
C ARG A 102 1.27 -6.18 -9.75
N ILE A 103 1.03 -7.30 -9.06
CA ILE A 103 -0.24 -7.55 -8.37
C ILE A 103 -0.38 -6.60 -7.18
N ILE A 104 0.68 -6.39 -6.39
CA ILE A 104 0.66 -5.46 -5.26
C ILE A 104 0.47 -4.03 -5.74
N VAL A 105 1.22 -3.60 -6.76
CA VAL A 105 1.06 -2.26 -7.35
C VAL A 105 -0.40 -2.05 -7.78
N ALA A 106 -1.00 -3.02 -8.46
CA ALA A 106 -2.40 -2.95 -8.88
C ALA A 106 -3.42 -2.99 -7.72
N LEU A 107 -3.11 -3.68 -6.61
CA LEU A 107 -3.95 -3.66 -5.40
C LEU A 107 -3.87 -2.32 -4.67
N MET A 108 -2.71 -1.65 -4.72
CA MET A 108 -2.49 -0.39 -4.02
C MET A 108 -2.90 0.85 -4.81
N ASP A 109 -2.88 0.76 -6.14
CA ASP A 109 -3.18 1.89 -7.02
C ASP A 109 -4.53 2.58 -6.71
N PRO A 110 -5.65 1.85 -6.49
CA PRO A 110 -6.92 2.50 -6.12
C PRO A 110 -6.85 3.27 -4.81
N PHE A 111 -6.07 2.79 -3.83
CA PHE A 111 -5.86 3.49 -2.57
C PHE A 111 -5.07 4.79 -2.77
N VAL A 112 -3.99 4.72 -3.54
CA VAL A 112 -3.15 5.89 -3.85
C VAL A 112 -3.95 6.94 -4.64
N VAL A 113 -4.69 6.52 -5.67
CA VAL A 113 -5.57 7.41 -6.46
C VAL A 113 -6.62 8.07 -5.57
N ALA A 114 -7.28 7.33 -4.67
CA ALA A 114 -8.29 7.92 -3.78
C ALA A 114 -7.71 9.00 -2.84
N ILE A 115 -6.47 8.85 -2.39
CA ILE A 115 -5.79 9.90 -1.60
C ILE A 115 -5.42 11.10 -2.48
N GLU A 116 -4.95 10.88 -3.71
CA GLU A 116 -4.67 11.96 -4.68
C GLU A 116 -5.94 12.78 -4.96
N GLU A 117 -7.06 12.11 -5.24
CA GLU A 117 -8.35 12.74 -5.47
C GLU A 117 -8.83 13.54 -4.24
N ALA A 118 -8.65 13.01 -3.02
CA ALA A 118 -8.98 13.73 -1.80
C ALA A 118 -8.14 15.01 -1.62
N ILE A 119 -6.85 14.94 -1.95
CA ILE A 119 -5.94 16.09 -1.92
C ILE A 119 -6.35 17.13 -2.96
N GLU A 120 -6.59 16.73 -4.20
CA GLU A 120 -6.99 17.61 -5.30
C GLU A 120 -8.32 18.29 -4.99
N HIS A 121 -9.29 17.54 -4.48
CA HIS A 121 -10.59 18.08 -4.11
C HIS A 121 -10.47 19.12 -2.99
N ALA A 122 -9.72 18.82 -1.92
CA ALA A 122 -9.52 19.74 -0.81
C ALA A 122 -8.73 21.00 -1.21
N ALA A 123 -7.79 20.90 -2.14
CA ALA A 123 -6.99 22.03 -2.63
C ALA A 123 -7.85 23.08 -3.36
N ALA A 124 -9.01 22.70 -3.89
CA ALA A 124 -9.97 23.61 -4.52
C ALA A 124 -10.86 24.35 -3.51
N ILE A 125 -10.81 24.00 -2.22
CA ILE A 125 -11.65 24.57 -1.17
C ILE A 125 -10.89 25.64 -0.39
N PRO A 126 -11.49 26.80 -0.07
CA PRO A 126 -10.85 27.80 0.76
C PRO A 126 -10.51 27.30 2.17
N PHE A 127 -9.41 27.81 2.72
CA PHE A 127 -9.09 27.62 4.14
C PHE A 127 -10.08 28.37 5.04
N PRO A 128 -10.51 27.82 6.19
CA PRO A 128 -10.10 26.54 6.79
C PRO A 128 -10.95 25.31 6.38
N ASP A 129 -11.99 25.49 5.56
CA ASP A 129 -12.95 24.43 5.21
C ASP A 129 -12.28 23.25 4.49
N SER A 130 -11.20 23.51 3.75
CA SER A 130 -10.38 22.48 3.10
C SER A 130 -9.87 21.40 4.06
N ARG A 131 -9.60 21.73 5.32
CA ARG A 131 -9.09 20.75 6.32
C ARG A 131 -10.07 19.61 6.53
N ARG A 132 -11.34 19.94 6.74
CA ARG A 132 -12.37 18.94 6.99
C ARG A 132 -12.57 18.06 5.76
N VAL A 133 -12.68 18.68 4.59
CA VAL A 133 -12.83 17.99 3.31
C VAL A 133 -11.67 17.01 3.06
N LEU A 134 -10.44 17.43 3.37
CA LEU A 134 -9.26 16.58 3.24
C LEU A 134 -9.29 15.39 4.18
N LEU A 135 -9.60 15.61 5.46
CA LEU A 135 -9.65 14.55 6.47
C LEU A 135 -10.76 13.54 6.17
N ASP A 136 -11.94 14.01 5.73
CA ASP A 136 -13.05 13.16 5.30
C ASP A 136 -12.64 12.29 4.10
N GLY A 137 -12.05 12.89 3.06
CA GLY A 137 -11.61 12.15 1.87
C GLY A 137 -10.51 11.12 2.14
N ILE A 138 -9.52 11.47 2.95
CA ILE A 138 -8.45 10.55 3.35
C ILE A 138 -9.01 9.38 4.18
N LEU A 139 -9.93 9.66 5.11
CA LEU A 139 -10.57 8.62 5.91
C LEU A 139 -11.41 7.67 5.05
N ASP A 140 -12.17 8.20 4.09
CA ASP A 140 -12.96 7.40 3.17
C ASP A 140 -12.06 6.50 2.30
N ALA A 141 -10.92 7.01 1.82
CA ALA A 141 -9.92 6.23 1.10
C ALA A 141 -9.35 5.07 1.95
N TYR A 142 -9.02 5.33 3.23
CA TYR A 142 -8.56 4.30 4.15
C TYR A 142 -9.63 3.22 4.40
N LEU A 143 -10.88 3.61 4.62
CA LEU A 143 -11.98 2.67 4.90
C LEU A 143 -12.37 1.85 3.67
N ALA A 144 -12.33 2.45 2.48
CA ALA A 144 -12.55 1.75 1.21
C ALA A 144 -11.49 0.67 0.99
N ASN A 145 -10.24 0.96 1.33
CA ASN A 145 -9.08 0.10 1.11
C ASN A 145 -8.60 -0.64 2.37
N GLN A 146 -9.46 -0.77 3.38
CA GLN A 146 -9.10 -1.29 4.70
C GLN A 146 -8.36 -2.64 4.65
N GLN A 147 -8.75 -3.57 3.78
CA GLN A 147 -8.06 -4.87 3.68
C GLN A 147 -6.58 -4.73 3.31
N LEU A 148 -6.23 -3.77 2.46
CA LEU A 148 -4.86 -3.45 2.10
C LEU A 148 -4.08 -2.95 3.32
N LEU A 149 -4.70 -2.09 4.15
CA LEU A 149 -4.07 -1.62 5.39
C LEU A 149 -3.85 -2.79 6.37
N LEU A 150 -4.83 -3.67 6.53
CA LEU A 150 -4.69 -4.84 7.40
C LEU A 150 -3.56 -5.79 6.97
N MET A 151 -3.32 -5.94 5.66
CA MET A 151 -2.18 -6.70 5.16
C MET A 151 -0.85 -6.15 5.67
N ALA A 152 -0.74 -4.83 5.81
CA ALA A 152 0.48 -4.19 6.27
C ALA A 152 0.82 -4.47 7.74
N ARG A 153 -0.17 -4.85 8.57
CA ARG A 153 0.11 -5.35 9.94
C ARG A 153 1.02 -6.57 9.91
N THR A 154 0.83 -7.41 8.91
CA THR A 154 1.54 -8.69 8.76
C THR A 154 2.81 -8.51 7.95
N ASP A 155 2.81 -7.62 6.96
CA ASP A 155 3.95 -7.40 6.05
C ASP A 155 3.99 -5.95 5.55
N ALA A 156 4.75 -5.09 6.23
CA ALA A 156 4.89 -3.68 5.84
C ALA A 156 5.63 -3.47 4.51
N SER A 157 6.35 -4.50 4.00
CA SER A 157 7.10 -4.39 2.73
C SER A 157 6.18 -4.22 1.51
N ILE A 158 4.87 -4.49 1.65
CA ILE A 158 3.91 -4.23 0.58
C ILE A 158 3.89 -2.75 0.20
N PHE A 159 4.13 -1.85 1.15
CA PHE A 159 4.17 -0.41 0.90
C PHE A 159 5.45 0.07 0.22
N THR A 160 6.50 -0.75 0.15
CA THR A 160 7.82 -0.33 -0.35
C THR A 160 8.03 -0.62 -1.84
N HIS A 161 6.97 -0.96 -2.59
CA HIS A 161 7.06 -1.14 -4.04
C HIS A 161 7.30 0.21 -4.72
N GLU A 162 8.42 0.34 -5.43
CA GLU A 162 8.99 1.61 -5.90
C GLU A 162 7.96 2.60 -6.45
N GLU A 163 7.14 2.19 -7.43
CA GLU A 163 6.16 3.06 -8.08
C GLU A 163 5.12 3.63 -7.11
N THR A 164 4.50 2.75 -6.32
CA THR A 164 3.45 3.11 -5.38
C THR A 164 4.03 3.84 -4.16
N TYR A 165 5.19 3.41 -3.67
CA TYR A 165 5.92 4.04 -2.57
C TYR A 165 6.27 5.48 -2.91
N GLN A 166 6.82 5.73 -4.11
CA GLN A 166 7.19 7.07 -4.56
C GLN A 166 5.98 8.00 -4.68
N ARG A 167 4.83 7.50 -5.16
CA ARG A 167 3.58 8.27 -5.19
C ARG A 167 3.08 8.57 -3.78
N PHE A 168 2.97 7.54 -2.94
CA PHE A 168 2.49 7.66 -1.58
C PHE A 168 3.35 8.62 -0.74
N MET A 169 4.68 8.54 -0.84
CA MET A 169 5.60 9.40 -0.09
C MET A 169 5.60 10.87 -0.54
N ARG A 170 5.01 11.21 -1.71
CA ARG A 170 4.85 12.62 -2.11
C ARG A 170 3.63 13.29 -1.46
N MET A 171 2.64 12.50 -1.04
CA MET A 171 1.36 13.01 -0.55
C MET A 171 1.44 13.77 0.79
N PRO A 172 2.23 13.33 1.79
CA PRO A 172 2.27 14.01 3.08
C PRO A 172 2.64 15.49 2.99
N GLY A 173 3.54 15.86 2.06
CA GLY A 173 3.88 17.27 1.83
C GLY A 173 2.69 18.12 1.39
N ARG A 174 1.91 17.63 0.42
CA ARG A 174 0.67 18.29 -0.05
C ARG A 174 -0.37 18.38 1.05
N VAL A 175 -0.54 17.33 1.85
CA VAL A 175 -1.52 17.32 2.95
C VAL A 175 -1.13 18.35 4.02
N ILE A 176 0.14 18.39 4.43
CA ILE A 176 0.63 19.37 5.40
C ILE A 176 0.41 20.79 4.89
N GLU A 177 0.71 21.05 3.62
CA GLU A 177 0.50 22.36 2.98
C GLU A 177 -0.98 22.78 3.02
N ILE A 178 -1.91 21.89 2.70
CA ILE A 178 -3.36 22.19 2.77
C ILE A 178 -3.81 22.40 4.22
N MET A 179 -3.26 21.63 5.15
CA MET A 179 -3.65 21.68 6.56
C MET A 179 -3.18 22.96 7.26
N VAL A 180 -1.93 23.38 7.08
CA VAL A 180 -1.33 24.46 7.88
C VAL A 180 -0.63 25.54 7.03
N GLY A 181 -0.49 25.33 5.73
CA GLY A 181 0.25 26.22 4.83
C GLY A 181 1.72 25.83 4.69
N PRO A 182 2.39 26.25 3.59
CA PRO A 182 3.79 25.91 3.33
C PRO A 182 4.76 26.51 4.36
N ASP A 183 4.41 27.71 4.85
CA ASP A 183 5.19 28.55 5.75
C ASP A 183 4.94 28.30 7.25
N ALA A 184 4.13 27.28 7.56
CA ALA A 184 3.79 26.95 8.93
C ALA A 184 5.06 26.61 9.76
N PRO A 185 5.12 26.99 11.04
CA PRO A 185 6.19 26.56 11.93
C PRO A 185 6.16 25.03 12.11
N LEU A 186 7.29 24.45 12.51
CA LEU A 186 7.45 23.00 12.67
C LEU A 186 6.34 22.36 13.52
N GLU A 187 5.92 23.02 14.60
CA GLU A 187 4.91 22.50 15.53
C GLU A 187 3.56 22.27 14.83
N ASP A 188 3.14 23.19 13.96
CA ASP A 188 1.93 23.07 13.15
C ASP A 188 2.05 21.94 12.13
N LYS A 189 3.22 21.80 11.50
CA LYS A 189 3.48 20.69 10.56
C LYS A 189 3.44 19.33 11.28
N VAL A 190 3.99 19.24 12.50
CA VAL A 190 3.93 18.03 13.33
C VAL A 190 2.49 17.72 13.72
N TRP A 191 1.71 18.71 14.14
CA TRP A 191 0.29 18.54 14.45
C TRP A 191 -0.51 18.04 13.24
N ALA A 192 -0.24 18.57 12.04
CA ALA A 192 -0.87 18.08 10.81
C ALA A 192 -0.53 16.60 10.52
N VAL A 193 0.73 16.20 10.74
CA VAL A 193 1.15 14.79 10.62
C VAL A 193 0.48 13.90 11.65
N GLN A 194 0.34 14.37 12.90
CA GLN A 194 -0.34 13.62 13.95
C GLN A 194 -1.82 13.41 13.62
N LEU A 195 -2.51 14.43 13.09
CA LEU A 195 -3.89 14.29 12.60
C LEU A 195 -4.00 13.24 11.49
N MET A 196 -3.11 13.26 10.50
CA MET A 196 -3.08 12.22 9.47
C MET A 196 -2.86 10.82 10.05
N GLY A 197 -1.88 10.68 10.96
CA GLY A 197 -1.56 9.43 11.63
C GLY A 197 -2.77 8.84 12.36
N THR A 198 -3.57 9.68 13.03
CA THR A 198 -4.77 9.22 13.75
C THR A 198 -5.82 8.56 12.83
N LEU A 199 -5.91 8.97 11.56
CA LEU A 199 -6.84 8.35 10.61
C LEU A 199 -6.36 6.95 10.23
N GLY A 200 -5.13 6.87 9.72
CA GLY A 200 -4.54 5.63 9.21
C GLY A 200 -4.37 4.57 10.30
N ASP A 201 -3.81 4.95 11.45
CA ASP A 201 -3.57 4.04 12.58
C ASP A 201 -4.88 3.55 13.22
N SER A 202 -5.96 4.31 13.15
CA SER A 202 -7.24 3.82 13.64
C SER A 202 -7.82 2.73 12.73
N VAL A 203 -7.72 2.89 11.41
CA VAL A 203 -8.18 1.88 10.44
C VAL A 203 -7.27 0.65 10.47
N LEU A 204 -5.97 0.85 10.21
CA LEU A 204 -4.91 0.53 11.16
C LEU A 204 -5.18 -0.60 12.13
N PHE A 205 -5.46 -0.27 13.39
CA PHE A 205 -5.57 -1.17 14.54
C PHE A 205 -7.00 -1.65 14.84
N PHE A 206 -8.04 -0.97 14.35
CA PHE A 206 -9.43 -1.28 14.65
C PHE A 206 -10.25 -1.77 13.46
N GLY A 207 -9.62 -2.20 12.37
CA GLY A 207 -10.33 -2.66 11.17
C GLY A 207 -11.31 -3.82 11.38
N ASP A 208 -11.25 -4.58 12.47
CA ASP A 208 -12.25 -5.63 12.74
C ASP A 208 -13.60 -5.06 13.23
N ALA A 209 -13.65 -3.76 13.55
CA ALA A 209 -14.87 -3.06 13.94
C ALA A 209 -15.83 -2.80 12.76
N PRO A 210 -17.14 -2.62 12.99
CA PRO A 210 -18.07 -2.20 11.95
C PRO A 210 -17.65 -0.87 11.32
N LYS A 211 -17.49 -0.83 9.98
CA LYS A 211 -16.95 0.35 9.27
C LYS A 211 -17.66 1.66 9.60
N ALA A 212 -18.99 1.65 9.72
CA ALA A 212 -19.77 2.84 10.02
C ALA A 212 -19.48 3.40 11.42
N GLU A 213 -19.37 2.52 12.42
CA GLU A 213 -19.05 2.88 13.80
C GLU A 213 -17.60 3.36 13.91
N LEU A 214 -16.68 2.67 13.23
CA LEU A 214 -15.26 3.06 13.16
C LEU A 214 -15.10 4.44 12.53
N ARG A 215 -15.76 4.70 11.39
CA ARG A 215 -15.74 5.99 10.71
C ARG A 215 -16.18 7.11 11.63
N GLU A 216 -17.32 6.93 12.30
CA GLU A 216 -17.86 7.94 13.21
C GLU A 216 -16.92 8.18 14.39
N ALA A 217 -16.39 7.11 15.01
CA ALA A 217 -15.46 7.24 16.13
C ALA A 217 -14.17 7.99 15.76
N ILE A 218 -13.59 7.68 14.58
CA ILE A 218 -12.39 8.36 14.08
C ILE A 218 -12.70 9.83 13.84
N LEU A 219 -13.76 10.13 13.08
CA LEU A 219 -14.09 11.50 12.72
C LEU A 219 -14.38 12.37 13.95
N GLN A 220 -15.12 11.84 14.93
CA GLN A 220 -15.37 12.53 16.20
C GLN A 220 -14.06 12.83 16.95
N GLY A 221 -13.12 11.90 16.98
CA GLY A 221 -11.79 12.09 17.59
C GLY A 221 -10.96 13.14 16.86
N THR A 222 -10.83 13.00 15.54
CA THR A 222 -10.03 13.90 14.69
C THR A 222 -10.59 15.32 14.70
N LEU A 223 -11.92 15.50 14.67
CA LEU A 223 -12.54 16.83 14.71
C LEU A 223 -12.32 17.55 16.05
N ARG A 224 -12.21 16.83 17.17
CA ARG A 224 -11.86 17.46 18.46
C ARG A 224 -10.44 18.03 18.41
N LEU A 225 -9.49 17.24 17.91
CA LEU A 225 -8.11 17.69 17.71
C LEU A 225 -8.00 18.84 16.72
N LEU A 226 -8.90 18.88 15.72
CA LEU A 226 -8.98 19.96 14.74
C LEU A 226 -9.49 21.27 15.36
N VAL A 227 -10.53 21.20 16.20
CA VAL A 227 -11.14 22.35 16.88
C VAL A 227 -10.20 22.96 17.89
N ASP A 228 -9.47 22.14 18.64
CA ASP A 228 -8.47 22.61 19.60
C ASP A 228 -7.30 23.34 18.90
N GLY A 229 -7.11 23.06 17.60
CA GLY A 229 -6.04 23.62 16.78
C GLY A 229 -4.66 23.07 17.17
N PRO A 230 -3.59 23.51 16.49
CA PRO A 230 -2.25 23.27 16.99
C PRO A 230 -2.08 23.99 18.35
N PRO A 231 -1.22 23.48 19.25
CA PRO A 231 -0.94 24.15 20.52
C PRO A 231 -0.55 25.61 20.27
N SER A 232 -1.09 26.53 21.07
CA SER A 232 -0.78 27.96 20.97
C SER A 232 0.73 28.19 21.13
N HIS A 233 1.37 28.70 20.08
CA HIS A 233 2.82 28.84 20.00
C HIS A 233 3.22 30.23 19.48
N THR A 234 4.50 30.57 19.66
CA THR A 234 5.11 31.79 19.11
C THR A 234 5.38 31.63 17.61
N PRO A 235 4.97 32.58 16.74
CA PRO A 235 5.17 32.52 15.29
C PRO A 235 6.63 32.36 14.80
N GLU A 236 7.61 32.48 15.70
CA GLU A 236 9.05 32.45 15.44
C GLU A 236 9.67 31.03 15.51
N GLY A 237 8.86 29.98 15.61
CA GLY A 237 9.34 28.60 15.61
C GLY A 237 10.14 28.24 14.35
N PRO A 238 11.02 27.20 14.40
CA PRO A 238 11.82 26.81 13.26
C PRO A 238 10.95 26.37 12.09
N ARG A 239 11.33 26.79 10.88
CA ARG A 239 10.69 26.40 9.62
C ARG A 239 11.54 25.31 8.98
N ILE A 240 10.97 24.13 8.84
CA ILE A 240 11.62 22.99 8.19
C ILE A 240 10.87 22.69 6.90
N ASP A 241 11.60 22.61 5.80
CA ASP A 241 11.09 22.05 4.56
C ASP A 241 11.10 20.53 4.69
N ILE A 242 9.90 19.94 4.65
CA ILE A 242 9.75 18.51 4.77
C ILE A 242 9.86 17.92 3.37
N THR A 243 11.08 17.55 2.98
CA THR A 243 11.31 16.81 1.74
C THR A 243 11.16 15.32 2.03
N TRP A 244 9.98 14.76 1.73
CA TRP A 244 9.72 13.32 1.79
C TRP A 244 10.38 12.53 0.63
N GLN A 245 11.12 13.23 -0.24
CA GLN A 245 12.10 12.65 -1.14
C GLN A 245 13.46 12.62 -0.42
N ASP A 246 13.87 11.47 0.10
CA ASP A 246 15.29 11.26 0.40
C ASP A 246 15.95 10.71 -0.87
N PRO A 247 16.85 11.44 -1.54
CA PRO A 247 17.61 10.93 -2.68
C PRO A 247 18.54 9.75 -2.33
N ARG A 248 18.64 9.37 -1.04
CA ARG A 248 19.27 8.12 -0.59
C ARG A 248 18.30 6.94 -0.52
N LEU A 249 16.98 7.20 -0.51
CA LEU A 249 15.91 6.20 -0.59
C LEU A 249 15.42 5.97 -2.03
N THR A 250 15.88 6.78 -2.99
CA THR A 250 15.91 6.40 -4.41
C THR A 250 17.04 5.39 -4.64
N THR A 251 17.08 4.30 -3.87
CA THR A 251 17.79 3.13 -4.35
C THR A 251 16.88 2.54 -5.42
N SER A 252 17.12 2.96 -6.66
CA SER A 252 16.91 2.09 -7.80
C SER A 252 17.40 0.72 -7.38
N TYR A 253 16.52 -0.28 -7.39
CA TYR A 253 17.00 -1.64 -7.51
C TYR A 253 17.65 -1.72 -8.91
N GLU A 254 18.91 -1.32 -9.02
CA GLU A 254 19.74 -1.68 -10.15
C GLU A 254 19.98 -3.18 -10.00
N PRO A 255 19.48 -4.02 -10.92
CA PRO A 255 19.87 -5.41 -10.93
C PRO A 255 21.38 -5.43 -11.15
N THR A 256 22.15 -5.72 -10.12
CA THR A 256 23.59 -5.99 -10.23
C THR A 256 23.75 -7.33 -10.95
N GLY A 257 23.62 -7.27 -12.27
CA GLY A 257 23.71 -8.39 -13.17
C GLY A 257 23.63 -7.85 -14.60
N PRO A 258 24.51 -8.26 -15.51
CA PRO A 258 24.47 -7.78 -16.88
C PRO A 258 23.09 -8.08 -17.51
N PRO A 259 22.58 -7.20 -18.39
CA PRO A 259 21.32 -7.45 -19.07
C PRO A 259 21.42 -8.80 -19.78
N HIS A 260 20.44 -9.68 -19.56
CA HIS A 260 20.30 -10.90 -20.34
C HIS A 260 19.85 -10.55 -21.77
N THR A 261 20.71 -9.90 -22.54
CA THR A 261 20.64 -9.87 -24.00
C THR A 261 21.36 -11.10 -24.52
N GLY A 262 20.67 -12.23 -24.53
CA GLY A 262 21.13 -13.47 -25.13
C GLY A 262 20.11 -13.94 -26.15
N GLY A 263 20.33 -13.60 -27.42
CA GLY A 263 19.56 -14.10 -28.54
C GLY A 263 19.52 -15.63 -28.55
N VAL A 264 18.42 -16.17 -29.06
CA VAL A 264 18.26 -17.60 -29.28
C VAL A 264 19.14 -18.00 -30.47
N GLU A 265 20.41 -18.26 -30.21
CA GLU A 265 21.29 -18.93 -31.16
C GLU A 265 21.29 -20.43 -30.83
N ARG A 266 20.69 -21.22 -31.73
CA ARG A 266 20.67 -22.67 -31.63
C ARG A 266 22.07 -23.21 -31.91
N LEU A 267 22.74 -23.72 -30.87
CA LEU A 267 23.93 -24.55 -31.02
C LEU A 267 23.83 -25.82 -30.17
N GLY A 268 23.86 -26.96 -30.86
CA GLY A 268 24.52 -28.20 -30.43
C GLY A 268 23.94 -28.99 -29.24
N SER A 269 23.43 -30.19 -29.52
CA SER A 269 23.13 -31.22 -28.52
C SER A 269 24.36 -31.56 -27.65
N GLY A 270 24.23 -31.42 -26.33
CA GLY A 270 25.25 -31.83 -25.36
C GLY A 270 24.69 -32.06 -23.95
N ARG A 271 24.56 -33.33 -23.57
CA ARG A 271 24.38 -33.96 -22.25
C ARG A 271 24.20 -33.04 -21.01
N ARG A 272 23.04 -33.15 -20.33
CA ARG A 272 22.77 -32.55 -19.00
C ARG A 272 23.82 -32.97 -17.96
N VAL A 273 24.62 -32.01 -17.49
CA VAL A 273 25.47 -32.16 -16.28
C VAL A 273 24.65 -31.67 -15.07
N GLY A 274 24.69 -32.44 -13.98
CA GLY A 274 23.80 -32.30 -12.82
C GLY A 274 23.97 -31.04 -11.97
N ARG A 275 23.08 -30.93 -10.97
CA ARG A 275 22.96 -29.93 -9.90
C ARG A 275 24.32 -29.29 -9.51
N PRO A 276 24.41 -27.95 -9.33
CA PRO A 276 25.66 -27.30 -8.92
C PRO A 276 26.22 -27.91 -7.63
N ARG A 277 27.55 -28.09 -7.57
CA ARG A 277 28.24 -28.60 -6.36
C ARG A 277 28.00 -27.63 -5.18
N ALA A 278 27.80 -28.19 -4.00
CA ALA A 278 27.81 -27.46 -2.73
C ALA A 278 29.12 -26.65 -2.57
N LEU A 279 29.12 -25.58 -1.76
CA LEU A 279 30.32 -24.79 -1.46
C LEU A 279 31.48 -25.69 -1.03
N SER A 280 32.71 -25.34 -1.44
CA SER A 280 33.91 -26.00 -0.94
C SER A 280 34.06 -25.78 0.58
N GLY A 281 34.65 -26.77 1.28
CA GLY A 281 34.83 -26.71 2.74
C GLY A 281 35.60 -25.45 3.20
N GLU A 282 36.58 -25.02 2.42
CA GLU A 282 37.35 -23.79 2.67
C GLU A 282 36.46 -22.53 2.68
N ARG A 283 35.50 -22.45 1.75
CA ARG A 283 34.56 -21.31 1.69
C ARG A 283 33.52 -21.36 2.81
N ILE A 284 33.19 -22.56 3.32
CA ILE A 284 32.30 -22.72 4.47
C ILE A 284 32.99 -22.22 5.75
N GLU A 285 34.24 -22.63 5.99
CA GLU A 285 34.99 -22.16 7.16
C GLU A 285 35.23 -20.66 7.10
N ARG A 286 35.53 -20.11 5.92
CA ARG A 286 35.62 -18.66 5.73
C ARG A 286 34.31 -17.94 6.09
N ALA A 287 33.16 -18.49 5.71
CA ALA A 287 31.85 -17.95 6.07
C ALA A 287 31.63 -17.91 7.58
N LYS A 288 32.03 -18.98 8.29
CA LYS A 288 31.90 -19.09 9.75
C LYS A 288 32.82 -18.12 10.48
N GLU A 289 34.07 -17.97 10.04
CA GLU A 289 35.02 -17.01 10.61
C GLU A 289 34.51 -15.57 10.48
N MET A 290 34.03 -15.20 9.30
CA MET A 290 33.47 -13.87 9.04
C MET A 290 32.24 -13.59 9.90
N TYR A 291 31.36 -14.58 10.06
CA TYR A 291 30.19 -14.46 10.93
C TYR A 291 30.57 -14.37 12.42
N ALA A 292 31.50 -15.22 12.88
CA ALA A 292 31.96 -15.25 14.27
C ALA A 292 32.72 -13.97 14.68
N SER A 293 33.36 -13.29 13.71
CA SER A 293 34.02 -12.00 13.95
C SER A 293 33.07 -10.86 14.33
N GLY A 294 31.76 -10.99 14.04
CA GLY A 294 30.75 -9.96 14.24
C GLY A 294 30.88 -8.74 13.31
N ALA A 295 31.93 -8.68 12.48
CA ALA A 295 32.20 -7.55 11.58
C ALA A 295 31.40 -7.62 10.27
N HIS A 296 30.84 -8.78 9.91
CA HIS A 296 30.12 -8.99 8.66
C HIS A 296 28.72 -9.57 8.95
N ASN A 297 27.69 -8.92 8.40
CA ASN A 297 26.35 -9.51 8.38
C ASN A 297 26.24 -10.58 7.28
N VAL A 298 25.18 -11.38 7.30
CA VAL A 298 24.99 -12.50 6.37
C VAL A 298 24.95 -12.04 4.89
N ASP A 299 24.51 -10.82 4.63
CA ASP A 299 24.44 -10.26 3.28
C ASP A 299 25.84 -9.95 2.74
N ALA A 300 26.73 -9.41 3.56
CA ALA A 300 28.13 -9.18 3.22
C ALA A 300 28.89 -10.50 2.95
N ILE A 301 28.64 -11.52 3.77
CA ILE A 301 29.24 -12.86 3.60
C ILE A 301 28.75 -13.53 2.31
N ALA A 302 27.45 -13.40 1.99
CA ALA A 302 26.86 -13.93 0.77
C ALA A 302 27.47 -13.29 -0.49
N ALA A 303 27.65 -11.97 -0.46
CA ALA A 303 28.28 -11.21 -1.53
C ALA A 303 29.75 -11.60 -1.73
N GLU A 304 30.54 -11.69 -0.66
CA GLU A 304 31.97 -12.02 -0.73
C GLU A 304 32.20 -13.45 -1.26
N LEU A 305 31.35 -14.40 -0.87
CA LEU A 305 31.46 -15.80 -1.32
C LEU A 305 30.79 -16.06 -2.68
N GLY A 306 30.06 -15.08 -3.22
CA GLY A 306 29.33 -15.21 -4.48
C GLY A 306 28.19 -16.24 -4.42
N VAL A 307 27.48 -16.31 -3.29
CA VAL A 307 26.40 -17.29 -3.05
C VAL A 307 25.15 -16.63 -2.48
N SER A 308 24.01 -17.32 -2.52
CA SER A 308 22.77 -16.78 -1.96
C SER A 308 22.79 -16.76 -0.43
N ARG A 309 22.01 -15.85 0.18
CA ARG A 309 21.77 -15.81 1.65
C ARG A 309 21.30 -17.15 2.20
N ALA A 310 20.38 -17.81 1.48
CA ALA A 310 19.88 -19.14 1.85
C ALA A 310 20.97 -20.21 1.82
N THR A 311 22.01 -20.01 1.01
CA THR A 311 23.18 -20.88 0.98
C THR A 311 24.07 -20.63 2.21
N VAL A 312 24.30 -19.38 2.60
CA VAL A 312 25.08 -19.02 3.80
C VAL A 312 24.40 -19.56 5.07
N TYR A 313 23.10 -19.31 5.25
CA TYR A 313 22.33 -19.82 6.40
C TYR A 313 22.35 -21.34 6.54
N ARG A 314 22.53 -22.09 5.45
CA ARG A 314 22.61 -23.55 5.48
C ARG A 314 23.86 -24.07 6.18
N TYR A 315 24.91 -23.24 6.33
CA TYR A 315 26.21 -23.64 6.86
C TYR A 315 26.65 -22.85 8.11
N LEU A 316 25.85 -21.90 8.58
CA LEU A 316 26.07 -21.12 9.82
C LEU A 316 25.37 -21.71 11.07
N ASN A 317 24.65 -22.83 10.94
CA ASN A 317 24.10 -23.60 12.07
C ASN A 317 25.14 -24.55 12.65
#